data_AF-A0A921GGD3-F1
#
_entry.id   AF-A0A921GGD3-F1
#
_cell.length_a   1.000
_cell.length_b   1.000
_cell.length_c   1.000
_cell.angle_alpha   90.00
_cell.angle_beta   90.00
_cell.angle_gamma   90.00
#
_symmetry.space_group_name_H-M   'P 1'
#
loop_
_entity.id
_entity.type
_entity.pdbx_description
1 polymer ?
#
loop_
_entity_poly.entity_id
_entity_poly.type
_entity_poly.pdbx_seq_one_letter_code
_entity_poly.pdbx_strand_id
1 'polypeptide(L)'
;MVKRVTGKDVAARAGVTAATVSYVLSGTAKRSVSKETRERVLLAARELGYVPDKTAKSLRRRETKTIGVAIDKNLATPRYALALQGMSQTASSMGYRLLLCHTGSGENGMADYLNVFLERQVDGVIYVGADNIGPNQDDIETVERDGIPFVALDCQLNNPSLGSVDFDYRAGAREATSLLISKRSGRVAYIRPAFESRQESLREQGVIDACRDAGIEPPLTIVAPIGAEALTS
;
A
#
# COMPACT_ATOMS: atom_id res chain seq x y z
N MET A 1 -6.69 -34.89 3.30
CA MET A 1 -6.41 -33.57 3.91
C MET A 1 -5.62 -33.77 5.20
N VAL A 2 -4.52 -33.06 5.40
CA VAL A 2 -3.74 -33.12 6.64
C VAL A 2 -4.51 -32.37 7.73
N LYS A 3 -4.82 -33.06 8.84
CA LYS A 3 -5.50 -32.45 9.99
C LYS A 3 -4.61 -31.35 10.57
N ARG A 4 -5.09 -30.11 10.58
CA ARG A 4 -4.35 -28.96 11.14
C ARG A 4 -4.28 -29.10 12.66
N VAL A 5 -3.08 -29.05 13.20
CA VAL A 5 -2.85 -29.09 14.66
C VAL A 5 -3.50 -27.86 15.30
N THR A 6 -4.23 -28.08 16.39
CA THR A 6 -4.99 -27.06 17.11
C THR A 6 -4.37 -26.78 18.47
N GLY A 7 -4.78 -25.67 19.11
CA GLY A 7 -4.38 -25.38 20.49
C GLY A 7 -4.85 -26.44 21.51
N LYS A 8 -5.89 -27.23 21.17
CA LYS A 8 -6.34 -28.37 21.99
C LYS A 8 -5.35 -29.53 21.93
N ASP A 9 -4.76 -29.78 20.76
CA ASP A 9 -3.75 -30.84 20.59
C ASP A 9 -2.48 -30.50 21.38
N VAL A 10 -2.06 -29.24 21.36
CA VAL A 10 -0.94 -28.73 22.19
C VAL A 10 -1.27 -28.84 23.68
N ALA A 11 -2.49 -28.50 24.08
CA ALA A 11 -2.95 -28.57 25.47
C ALA A 11 -2.90 -30.02 26.00
N ALA A 12 -3.40 -30.97 25.22
CA ALA A 12 -3.35 -32.40 25.54
C ALA A 12 -1.90 -32.90 25.68
N ARG A 13 -1.02 -32.53 24.75
CA ARG A 13 0.39 -32.95 24.77
C ARG A 13 1.20 -32.34 25.92
N ALA A 14 0.88 -31.11 26.32
CA ALA A 14 1.55 -30.40 27.41
C ALA A 14 0.90 -30.67 28.79
N GLY A 15 -0.24 -31.36 28.85
CA GLY A 15 -0.96 -31.65 30.09
C GLY A 15 -1.55 -30.40 30.76
N VAL A 16 -2.07 -29.46 29.96
CA VAL A 16 -2.67 -28.21 30.44
C VAL A 16 -3.99 -27.91 29.73
N THR A 17 -4.67 -26.82 30.10
CA THR A 17 -5.88 -26.37 29.39
C THR A 17 -5.53 -25.57 28.13
N ALA A 18 -6.46 -25.52 27.17
CA ALA A 18 -6.33 -24.67 25.98
C ALA A 18 -6.18 -23.17 26.33
N ALA A 19 -6.77 -22.73 27.46
CA ALA A 19 -6.58 -21.39 27.97
C ALA A 19 -5.12 -21.14 28.40
N THR A 20 -4.50 -22.08 29.13
CA THR A 20 -3.09 -22.03 29.50
C THR A 20 -2.17 -21.96 28.28
N VAL A 21 -2.46 -22.75 27.23
CA VAL A 21 -1.71 -22.69 25.96
C VAL A 21 -1.81 -21.30 25.32
N SER A 22 -3.02 -20.74 25.23
CA SER A 22 -3.24 -19.38 24.71
C SER A 22 -2.50 -18.32 25.53
N TYR A 23 -2.49 -18.43 26.87
CA TYR A 23 -1.76 -17.51 27.75
C TYR A 23 -0.25 -17.58 27.56
N VAL A 24 0.32 -18.79 27.43
CA VAL A 24 1.76 -18.99 27.20
C VAL A 24 2.18 -18.44 25.83
N LEU A 25 1.43 -18.77 24.78
CA LEU A 25 1.77 -18.40 23.39
C LEU A 25 1.48 -16.92 23.08
N SER A 26 0.52 -16.28 23.77
CA SER A 26 0.22 -14.86 23.59
C SER A 26 1.23 -13.92 24.25
N GLY A 27 2.09 -14.43 25.14
CA GLY A 27 3.09 -13.64 25.87
C GLY A 27 2.51 -12.75 26.98
N THR A 28 1.19 -12.78 27.22
CA THR A 28 0.48 -11.90 28.16
C THR A 28 0.57 -12.36 29.63
N ALA A 29 1.50 -13.26 29.95
CA ALA A 29 1.65 -13.88 31.26
C ALA A 29 2.14 -12.86 32.31
N LYS A 30 1.22 -12.09 32.90
CA LYS A 30 1.54 -11.20 34.02
C LYS A 30 1.48 -11.88 35.39
N ARG A 31 0.87 -13.08 35.57
CA ARG A 31 0.78 -13.67 36.94
C ARG A 31 0.47 -15.15 37.19
N SER A 32 0.40 -16.10 36.23
CA SER A 32 -0.20 -17.43 36.56
C SER A 32 0.39 -18.70 35.90
N VAL A 33 1.59 -18.68 35.31
CA VAL A 33 2.16 -19.92 34.72
C VAL A 33 3.60 -20.12 35.19
N SER A 34 3.89 -21.28 35.81
CA SER A 34 5.25 -21.64 36.21
C SER A 34 6.17 -21.73 35.00
N LYS A 35 7.46 -21.45 35.20
CA LYS A 35 8.49 -21.54 34.14
C LYS A 35 8.48 -22.92 33.48
N GLU A 36 8.39 -23.97 34.29
CA GLU A 36 8.30 -25.36 33.86
C GLU A 36 7.08 -25.62 32.96
N THR A 37 5.90 -25.13 33.34
CA THR A 37 4.68 -25.29 32.53
C THR A 37 4.79 -24.53 31.21
N ARG A 38 5.42 -23.35 31.23
CA ARG A 38 5.67 -22.55 30.03
C ARG A 38 6.58 -23.30 29.05
N GLU A 39 7.66 -23.90 29.54
CA GLU A 39 8.61 -24.67 28.74
C GLU A 39 7.95 -25.90 28.12
N ARG A 40 7.14 -26.65 28.89
CA ARG A 40 6.37 -27.79 28.36
C ARG A 40 5.43 -27.41 27.22
N VAL A 41 4.71 -26.30 27.36
CA VAL A 41 3.81 -25.80 26.30
C VAL A 41 4.59 -25.39 25.05
N LEU A 42 5.70 -24.66 25.19
CA LEU A 42 6.52 -24.22 24.06
C LEU A 42 7.18 -25.41 23.34
N LEU A 43 7.60 -26.43 24.09
CA LEU A 43 8.14 -27.67 23.53
C LEU A 43 7.06 -28.43 22.75
N ALA A 44 5.90 -28.67 23.36
CA ALA A 44 4.78 -29.36 22.71
C ALA A 44 4.30 -28.63 21.43
N ALA A 45 4.24 -27.30 21.46
CA ALA A 45 3.89 -26.52 20.27
C ALA A 45 4.92 -26.67 19.15
N ARG A 46 6.22 -26.70 19.46
CA ARG A 46 7.29 -26.92 18.48
C ARG A 46 7.26 -28.31 17.90
N GLU A 47 7.15 -29.35 18.74
CA GLU A 47 7.12 -30.75 18.30
C GLU A 47 5.93 -31.04 17.38
N LEU A 48 4.78 -30.44 17.66
CA LEU A 48 3.58 -30.59 16.86
C LEU A 48 3.52 -29.65 15.65
N GLY A 49 4.51 -28.76 15.46
CA GLY A 49 4.48 -27.75 14.40
C GLY A 49 3.30 -26.77 14.53
N TYR A 50 2.78 -26.56 15.74
CA TYR A 50 1.63 -25.68 15.96
C TYR A 50 2.03 -24.21 15.81
N VAL A 51 1.39 -23.54 14.87
CA VAL A 51 1.46 -22.08 14.73
C VAL A 51 0.15 -21.50 15.29
N PRO A 52 0.21 -20.60 16.29
CA PRO A 52 -0.98 -19.95 16.83
C PRO A 52 -1.79 -19.29 15.72
N ASP A 53 -3.09 -19.54 15.72
CA ASP A 53 -3.99 -18.88 14.79
C ASP A 53 -4.14 -17.40 15.19
N LYS A 54 -3.44 -16.52 14.48
CA LYS A 54 -3.50 -15.09 14.72
C LYS A 54 -4.89 -14.53 14.47
N THR A 55 -5.69 -15.16 13.60
CA THR A 55 -7.06 -14.75 13.26
C THR A 55 -7.98 -14.72 14.48
N ALA A 56 -7.85 -15.71 15.38
CA ALA A 56 -8.60 -15.76 16.64
C ALA A 56 -8.20 -14.62 17.62
N LYS A 57 -6.96 -14.14 17.54
CA LYS A 57 -6.47 -12.99 18.31
C LYS A 57 -6.95 -11.66 17.70
N SER A 58 -6.96 -11.56 16.37
CA SER A 58 -7.47 -10.42 15.62
C SER A 58 -8.95 -10.19 15.87
N LEU A 59 -9.76 -11.26 15.85
CA LEU A 59 -11.21 -11.22 16.15
C LEU A 59 -11.52 -10.61 17.53
N ARG A 60 -10.68 -10.88 18.54
CA ARG A 60 -10.86 -10.34 19.90
C ARG A 60 -10.39 -8.88 20.03
N ARG A 61 -9.45 -8.44 19.19
CA ARG A 61 -8.89 -7.08 19.20
C ARG A 61 -9.46 -6.15 18.13
N ARG A 62 -10.23 -6.68 17.17
CA ARG A 62 -10.65 -6.00 15.93
C ARG A 62 -9.46 -5.35 15.19
N GLU A 63 -8.31 -6.02 15.21
CA GLU A 63 -7.06 -5.51 14.61
C GLU A 63 -6.26 -6.68 14.04
N THR A 64 -5.99 -6.68 12.74
CA THR A 64 -5.28 -7.75 12.01
C THR A 64 -3.78 -7.48 11.84
N LYS A 65 -3.33 -6.27 12.17
CA LYS A 65 -2.00 -5.74 11.86
C LYS A 65 -1.66 -5.86 10.39
N THR A 66 -2.64 -5.61 9.52
CA THR A 66 -2.50 -5.72 8.07
C THR A 66 -3.04 -4.47 7.39
N ILE A 67 -2.26 -3.90 6.48
CA ILE A 67 -2.66 -2.77 5.63
C ILE A 67 -2.81 -3.32 4.20
N GLY A 68 -3.97 -3.11 3.60
CA GLY A 68 -4.20 -3.42 2.19
C GLY A 68 -3.53 -2.36 1.31
N VAL A 69 -2.82 -2.79 0.25
CA VAL A 69 -2.25 -1.88 -0.75
C VAL A 69 -2.79 -2.29 -2.11
N ALA A 70 -3.68 -1.45 -2.64
CA ALA A 70 -4.26 -1.61 -3.96
C ALA A 70 -3.33 -0.95 -4.99
N ILE A 71 -2.73 -1.72 -5.89
CA ILE A 71 -1.78 -1.22 -6.87
C ILE A 71 -1.90 -1.99 -8.18
N ASP A 72 -2.20 -1.26 -9.25
CA ASP A 72 -2.17 -1.76 -10.63
C ASP A 72 -1.10 -1.03 -11.44
N LYS A 73 0.15 -1.36 -11.13
CA LYS A 73 1.33 -0.80 -11.80
C LYS A 73 2.42 -1.82 -11.98
N ASN A 74 3.23 -1.61 -13.01
CA ASN A 74 4.42 -2.40 -13.23
C ASN A 74 5.40 -2.18 -12.08
N LEU A 75 5.53 -3.17 -11.19
CA LEU A 75 6.41 -3.11 -10.03
C LEU A 75 7.90 -3.10 -10.38
N ALA A 76 8.27 -3.37 -11.64
CA ALA A 76 9.62 -3.14 -12.14
C ALA A 76 9.93 -1.64 -12.36
N THR A 77 8.91 -0.78 -12.37
CA THR A 77 9.12 0.67 -12.46
C THR A 77 9.66 1.20 -11.13
N PRO A 78 10.86 1.81 -11.08
CA PRO A 78 11.54 2.14 -9.83
C PRO A 78 10.72 2.94 -8.82
N ARG A 79 9.90 3.90 -9.29
CA ARG A 79 9.09 4.74 -8.39
C ARG A 79 8.10 3.93 -7.54
N TYR A 80 7.51 2.87 -8.10
CA TYR A 80 6.55 2.04 -7.38
C TYR A 80 7.25 1.03 -6.46
N ALA A 81 8.38 0.47 -6.90
CA ALA A 81 9.21 -0.38 -6.04
C ALA A 81 9.71 0.38 -4.80
N LEU A 82 10.21 1.61 -4.98
CA LEU A 82 10.67 2.46 -3.88
C LEU A 82 9.53 2.88 -2.95
N ALA A 83 8.35 3.21 -3.50
CA ALA A 83 7.17 3.52 -2.69
C ALA A 83 6.74 2.32 -1.82
N LEU A 84 6.61 1.13 -2.42
CA LEU A 84 6.28 -0.10 -1.70
C LEU A 84 7.34 -0.46 -0.64
N GLN A 85 8.62 -0.25 -0.94
CA GLN A 85 9.69 -0.46 0.02
C GLN A 85 9.53 0.47 1.23
N GLY A 86 9.29 1.77 1.01
CA GLY A 86 9.06 2.74 2.07
C GLY A 86 7.83 2.42 2.93
N MET A 87 6.71 2.05 2.28
CA MET A 87 5.50 1.58 2.96
C MET A 87 5.79 0.36 3.82
N SER A 88 6.48 -0.63 3.27
CA SER A 88 6.77 -1.90 3.94
C SER A 88 7.67 -1.72 5.16
N GLN A 89 8.74 -0.92 5.02
CA GLN A 89 9.65 -0.61 6.13
C GLN A 89 8.92 0.12 7.26
N THR A 90 8.12 1.13 6.92
CA THR A 90 7.35 1.92 7.89
C THR A 90 6.31 1.06 8.60
N ALA A 91 5.48 0.33 7.84
CA ALA A 91 4.47 -0.57 8.39
C ALA A 91 5.10 -1.63 9.30
N SER A 92 6.20 -2.26 8.86
CA SER A 92 6.93 -3.27 9.64
C SER A 92 7.45 -2.72 10.96
N SER A 93 7.99 -1.49 10.97
CA SER A 93 8.44 -0.82 12.21
C SER A 93 7.33 -0.62 13.24
N MET A 94 6.08 -0.51 12.77
CA MET A 94 4.86 -0.37 13.58
C MET A 94 4.17 -1.72 13.86
N GLY A 95 4.76 -2.83 13.43
CA GLY A 95 4.23 -4.19 13.61
C GLY A 95 3.13 -4.57 12.61
N TYR A 96 2.91 -3.78 11.56
CA TYR A 96 1.98 -4.06 10.47
C TYR A 96 2.65 -4.85 9.33
N ARG A 97 1.83 -5.49 8.50
CA ARG A 97 2.22 -6.13 7.24
C ARG A 97 1.42 -5.55 6.09
N LEU A 98 1.97 -5.59 4.88
CA LEU A 98 1.25 -5.20 3.67
C LEU A 98 0.61 -6.43 3.02
N LEU A 99 -0.64 -6.27 2.57
CA LEU A 99 -1.33 -7.18 1.69
C LEU A 99 -1.53 -6.49 0.34
N LEU A 100 -0.81 -6.94 -0.68
CA LEU A 100 -0.91 -6.37 -2.02
C LEU A 100 -2.08 -6.99 -2.78
N CYS A 101 -2.88 -6.16 -3.44
CA CYS A 101 -3.93 -6.59 -4.36
C CYS A 101 -3.99 -5.66 -5.56
N HIS A 102 -4.41 -6.19 -6.69
CA HIS A 102 -4.54 -5.45 -7.94
C HIS A 102 -5.91 -4.76 -8.00
N THR A 103 -6.00 -3.59 -8.63
CA THR A 103 -7.24 -2.78 -8.67
C THR A 103 -8.26 -3.22 -9.73
N GLY A 104 -8.21 -4.49 -10.15
CA GLY A 104 -9.07 -5.03 -11.21
C GLY A 104 -10.56 -5.06 -10.85
N SER A 105 -11.39 -5.33 -11.86
CA SER A 105 -12.84 -5.49 -11.67
C SER A 105 -13.17 -6.78 -10.92
N GLY A 106 -13.94 -6.69 -9.84
CA GLY A 106 -14.48 -7.85 -9.13
C GLY A 106 -15.81 -8.34 -9.72
N GLU A 107 -16.21 -9.57 -9.38
CA GLU A 107 -17.43 -10.20 -9.91
C GLU A 107 -18.75 -9.56 -9.41
N ASN A 108 -18.69 -8.73 -8.36
CA ASN A 108 -19.86 -8.22 -7.64
C ASN A 108 -20.09 -6.69 -7.80
N GLY A 109 -19.50 -6.07 -8.82
CA GLY A 109 -19.61 -4.61 -9.01
C GLY A 109 -18.75 -3.76 -8.05
N MET A 110 -18.07 -4.39 -7.08
CA MET A 110 -17.04 -3.77 -6.25
C MET A 110 -15.65 -4.14 -6.79
N ALA A 111 -14.68 -3.24 -6.68
CA ALA A 111 -13.32 -3.52 -7.09
C ALA A 111 -12.74 -4.74 -6.34
N ASP A 112 -11.98 -5.59 -7.04
CA ASP A 112 -11.46 -6.87 -6.51
C ASP A 112 -10.65 -6.65 -5.22
N TYR A 113 -9.84 -5.59 -5.19
CA TYR A 113 -9.05 -5.25 -4.02
C TYR A 113 -9.88 -4.98 -2.76
N LEU A 114 -11.03 -4.30 -2.87
CA LEU A 114 -11.87 -4.02 -1.70
C LEU A 114 -12.54 -5.29 -1.17
N ASN A 115 -13.03 -6.16 -2.06
CA ASN A 115 -13.56 -7.46 -1.65
C ASN A 115 -12.53 -8.23 -0.82
N VAL A 116 -11.31 -8.37 -1.37
CA VAL A 116 -10.22 -9.08 -0.69
C VAL A 116 -9.87 -8.42 0.64
N PHE A 117 -9.80 -7.08 0.69
CA PHE A 117 -9.42 -6.36 1.90
C PHE A 117 -10.46 -6.45 3.01
N LEU A 118 -11.75 -6.40 2.66
CA LEU A 118 -12.86 -6.58 3.59
C LEU A 118 -12.90 -8.01 4.14
N GLU A 119 -12.77 -9.03 3.27
CA GLU A 119 -12.70 -10.44 3.68
C GLU A 119 -11.52 -10.72 4.61
N ARG A 120 -10.39 -10.06 4.37
CA ARG A 120 -9.17 -10.19 5.19
C ARG A 120 -9.15 -9.26 6.40
N GLN A 121 -10.16 -8.42 6.58
CA GLN A 121 -10.29 -7.46 7.68
C GLN A 121 -9.03 -6.59 7.85
N VAL A 122 -8.53 -6.02 6.75
CA VAL A 122 -7.39 -5.10 6.83
C VAL A 122 -7.73 -3.90 7.73
N ASP A 123 -6.75 -3.39 8.46
CA ASP A 123 -6.92 -2.29 9.39
C ASP A 123 -6.92 -0.91 8.69
N GLY A 124 -6.60 -0.89 7.40
CA GLY A 124 -6.59 0.30 6.55
C GLY A 124 -6.15 -0.04 5.13
N VAL A 125 -6.38 0.90 4.21
CA VAL A 125 -6.14 0.75 2.78
C VAL A 125 -5.28 1.89 2.26
N ILE A 126 -4.29 1.54 1.44
CA ILE A 126 -3.55 2.46 0.59
C ILE A 126 -3.92 2.15 -0.85
N TYR A 127 -4.46 3.14 -1.57
CA TYR A 127 -4.75 3.02 -2.99
C TYR A 127 -3.68 3.76 -3.80
N VAL A 128 -3.01 3.07 -4.71
CA VAL A 128 -1.99 3.67 -5.59
C VAL A 128 -2.61 3.92 -6.96
N GLY A 129 -2.65 5.20 -7.34
CA GLY A 129 -3.34 5.67 -8.54
C GLY A 129 -2.93 4.97 -9.82
N ALA A 130 -3.93 4.57 -10.59
CA ALA A 130 -3.77 4.01 -11.93
C ALA A 130 -3.85 5.14 -12.97
N ASP A 131 -2.71 5.70 -13.36
CA ASP A 131 -2.65 6.75 -14.40
C ASP A 131 -3.61 7.90 -14.08
N ASN A 132 -3.55 8.35 -12.83
CA ASN A 132 -4.26 9.51 -12.33
C ASN A 132 -5.76 9.29 -12.09
N ILE A 133 -6.20 8.04 -12.17
CA ILE A 133 -7.51 7.62 -11.75
C ILE A 133 -7.41 7.21 -10.28
N GLY A 134 -8.12 7.95 -9.43
CA GLY A 134 -8.33 7.59 -8.03
C GLY A 134 -9.33 6.44 -7.90
N PRO A 135 -9.66 6.02 -6.66
CA PRO A 135 -10.74 5.05 -6.46
C PRO A 135 -12.04 5.55 -7.09
N ASN A 136 -12.87 4.62 -7.58
CA ASN A 136 -14.19 4.96 -8.08
C ASN A 136 -15.11 5.40 -6.91
N GLN A 137 -16.25 6.01 -7.22
CA GLN A 137 -17.16 6.53 -6.19
C GLN A 137 -17.71 5.44 -5.26
N ASP A 138 -18.03 4.26 -5.80
CA ASP A 138 -18.58 3.13 -5.02
C ASP A 138 -17.56 2.59 -4.00
N ASP A 139 -16.28 2.57 -4.37
CA ASP A 139 -15.16 2.20 -3.51
C ASP A 139 -15.02 3.21 -2.35
N ILE A 140 -15.15 4.51 -2.65
CA ILE A 140 -15.11 5.58 -1.65
C ILE A 140 -16.26 5.42 -0.65
N GLU A 141 -17.48 5.26 -1.15
CA GLU A 141 -18.69 5.10 -0.32
C GLU A 141 -18.61 3.86 0.56
N THR A 142 -18.05 2.76 0.04
CA THR A 142 -17.84 1.53 0.81
C THR A 142 -16.91 1.75 1.99
N VAL A 143 -15.77 2.39 1.74
CA VAL A 143 -14.76 2.67 2.75
C VAL A 143 -15.28 3.63 3.82
N GLU A 144 -16.02 4.67 3.42
CA GLU A 144 -16.66 5.62 4.34
C GLU A 144 -17.73 4.94 5.20
N ARG A 145 -18.62 4.16 4.58
CA ARG A 145 -19.68 3.40 5.26
C ARG A 145 -19.12 2.45 6.31
N ASP A 146 -18.04 1.75 5.97
CA ASP A 146 -17.45 0.70 6.82
C ASP A 146 -16.40 1.28 7.79
N GLY A 147 -16.12 2.59 7.72
CA GLY A 147 -15.21 3.30 8.61
C GLY A 147 -13.75 2.86 8.49
N ILE A 148 -13.33 2.45 7.29
CA ILE A 148 -11.99 1.91 7.03
C ILE A 148 -11.04 3.09 6.76
N PRO A 149 -9.92 3.22 7.49
CA PRO A 149 -8.92 4.23 7.17
C PRO A 149 -8.38 4.04 5.75
N PHE A 150 -8.41 5.11 4.94
CA PHE A 150 -8.04 5.04 3.54
C PHE A 150 -7.18 6.22 3.13
N VAL A 151 -6.11 5.93 2.38
CA VAL A 151 -5.20 6.93 1.82
C VAL A 151 -4.96 6.64 0.35
N ALA A 152 -5.18 7.65 -0.50
CA ALA A 152 -4.81 7.61 -1.91
C ALA A 152 -3.36 8.12 -2.09
N LEU A 153 -2.58 7.48 -2.95
CA LEU A 153 -1.24 7.88 -3.36
C LEU A 153 -1.22 8.12 -4.87
N ASP A 154 -0.62 9.22 -5.33
CA ASP A 154 -0.38 9.49 -6.77
C ASP A 154 -1.69 9.54 -7.58
N CYS A 155 -2.75 10.12 -7.01
CA CYS A 155 -4.10 10.14 -7.59
C CYS A 155 -4.58 11.55 -7.98
N GLN A 156 -3.98 12.62 -7.44
CA GLN A 156 -4.53 14.00 -7.55
C GLN A 156 -6.02 14.07 -7.18
N LEU A 157 -6.40 13.32 -6.15
CA LEU A 157 -7.78 13.18 -5.71
C LEU A 157 -8.28 14.51 -5.14
N ASN A 158 -9.41 15.01 -5.62
CA ASN A 158 -10.06 16.21 -5.09
C ASN A 158 -11.28 15.83 -4.22
N ASN A 159 -11.07 14.95 -3.25
CA ASN A 159 -12.09 14.55 -2.29
C ASN A 159 -11.60 14.87 -0.87
N PRO A 160 -12.23 15.80 -0.15
CA PRO A 160 -11.80 16.21 1.19
C PRO A 160 -12.03 15.15 2.27
N SER A 161 -12.88 14.15 2.01
CA SER A 161 -13.16 13.06 2.94
C SER A 161 -12.07 12.00 2.99
N LEU A 162 -11.21 11.93 1.98
CA LEU A 162 -10.15 10.94 1.87
C LEU A 162 -8.78 11.58 2.06
N GLY A 163 -7.91 10.90 2.81
CA GLY A 163 -6.50 11.28 2.86
C GLY A 163 -5.84 11.04 1.51
N SER A 164 -5.03 11.98 1.04
CA SER A 164 -4.20 11.80 -0.15
C SER A 164 -2.75 12.21 0.11
N VAL A 165 -1.85 11.51 -0.57
CA VAL A 165 -0.43 11.83 -0.66
C VAL A 165 -0.11 11.95 -2.15
N ASP A 166 0.34 13.13 -2.55
CA ASP A 166 0.56 13.45 -3.96
C ASP A 166 1.85 14.24 -4.14
N PHE A 167 2.30 14.32 -5.40
CA PHE A 167 3.45 15.13 -5.79
C PHE A 167 2.99 16.49 -6.33
N ASP A 168 3.76 17.54 -6.06
CA ASP A 168 3.59 18.80 -6.76
C ASP A 168 4.30 18.72 -8.12
N TYR A 169 3.60 18.18 -9.12
CA TYR A 169 4.17 17.98 -10.46
C TYR A 169 4.55 19.29 -11.14
N ARG A 170 3.84 20.38 -10.87
CA ARG A 170 4.13 21.70 -11.44
C ARG A 170 5.39 22.28 -10.83
N ALA A 171 5.50 22.29 -9.51
CA ALA A 171 6.70 22.76 -8.83
C ALA A 171 7.92 21.91 -9.19
N GLY A 172 7.78 20.57 -9.20
CA GLY A 172 8.86 19.66 -9.55
C GLY A 172 9.36 19.85 -10.98
N ALA A 173 8.45 20.00 -11.95
CA ALA A 173 8.83 20.30 -13.33
C ALA A 173 9.49 21.67 -13.47
N ARG A 174 8.96 22.70 -12.80
CA ARG A 174 9.54 24.04 -12.79
C ARG A 174 10.95 24.05 -12.22
N GLU A 175 11.18 23.37 -11.10
CA GLU A 175 12.50 23.26 -10.45
C GLU A 175 13.51 22.56 -11.37
N ALA A 176 13.13 21.41 -11.95
CA ALA A 176 13.99 20.66 -12.85
C ALA A 176 14.35 21.47 -14.11
N THR A 177 13.38 22.14 -14.73
CA THR A 177 13.60 22.98 -15.91
C THR A 177 14.43 24.22 -15.57
N SER A 178 14.19 24.86 -14.42
CA SER A 178 14.98 26.01 -13.97
C SER A 178 16.45 25.63 -13.77
N LEU A 179 16.71 24.45 -13.19
CA LEU A 179 18.06 23.91 -13.06
C LEU A 179 18.72 23.69 -14.43
N LEU A 180 17.98 23.15 -15.40
CA LEU A 180 18.49 22.96 -16.77
C LEU A 180 18.86 24.30 -17.42
N ILE A 181 17.96 25.29 -17.37
CA ILE A 181 18.18 26.63 -17.93
C ILE A 181 19.39 27.31 -17.27
N SER A 182 19.53 27.19 -15.94
CA SER A 182 20.66 27.78 -15.21
C SER A 182 22.02 27.23 -15.63
N LYS A 183 22.07 25.96 -16.08
CA LYS A 183 23.29 25.27 -16.51
C LYS A 183 23.56 25.39 -18.00
N ARG A 184 22.52 25.60 -18.82
CA ARG A 184 22.61 25.72 -20.27
C ARG A 184 21.66 26.80 -20.77
N SER A 185 22.23 27.87 -21.31
CA SER A 185 21.46 28.87 -22.04
C SER A 185 20.96 28.29 -23.37
N GLY A 186 19.68 28.42 -23.67
CA GLY A 186 19.14 27.98 -24.95
C GLY A 186 17.63 27.73 -24.95
N ARG A 187 17.16 27.10 -26.03
CA ARG A 187 15.76 26.68 -26.19
C ARG A 187 15.49 25.41 -25.40
N VAL A 188 14.33 25.33 -24.78
CA VAL A 188 13.85 24.15 -24.06
C VAL A 188 12.95 23.34 -25.00
N ALA A 189 13.11 22.01 -25.00
CA ALA A 189 12.15 21.10 -25.61
C ALA A 189 11.50 20.27 -24.50
N TYR A 190 10.17 20.16 -24.53
CA TYR A 190 9.39 19.34 -23.62
C TYR A 190 8.83 18.13 -24.38
N ILE A 191 9.34 16.93 -24.06
CA ILE A 191 8.86 15.70 -24.70
C ILE A 191 7.82 15.07 -23.77
N ARG A 192 6.59 14.94 -24.26
CA ARG A 192 5.44 14.43 -23.51
C ARG A 192 4.83 13.19 -24.15
N PRO A 193 4.18 12.33 -23.35
CA PRO A 193 3.50 11.17 -23.90
C PRO A 193 2.26 11.57 -24.71
N ALA A 194 1.84 10.68 -25.61
CA ALA A 194 0.66 10.84 -26.46
C ALA A 194 -0.68 10.54 -25.73
N PHE A 195 -0.79 10.94 -24.46
CA PHE A 195 -2.02 10.90 -23.68
C PHE A 195 -2.18 12.17 -22.85
N GLU A 196 -3.42 12.49 -22.50
CA GLU A 196 -3.74 13.61 -21.62
C GLU A 196 -3.97 13.15 -20.20
N SER A 197 -3.40 13.89 -19.25
CA SER A 197 -3.68 13.72 -17.83
C SER A 197 -3.40 14.99 -17.05
N ARG A 198 -4.07 15.17 -15.91
CA ARG A 198 -3.86 16.33 -15.05
C ARG A 198 -2.40 16.51 -14.64
N GLN A 199 -1.74 15.41 -14.31
CA GLN A 199 -0.34 15.36 -13.90
C GLN A 199 0.57 15.82 -15.03
N GLU A 200 0.29 15.38 -16.25
CA GLU A 200 1.03 15.79 -17.43
C GLU A 200 0.81 17.27 -17.76
N SER A 201 -0.43 17.77 -17.67
CA SER A 201 -0.71 19.19 -17.82
C SER A 201 -0.01 20.04 -16.74
N LEU A 202 0.06 19.55 -15.49
CA LEU A 202 0.79 20.22 -14.41
C LEU A 202 2.30 20.25 -14.67
N ARG A 203 2.89 19.15 -15.18
CA ARG A 203 4.31 19.13 -15.59
C ARG A 203 4.56 20.13 -16.71
N GLU A 204 3.77 20.10 -17.78
CA GLU A 204 3.89 21.03 -18.90
C GLU A 204 3.80 22.49 -18.42
N GLN A 205 2.84 22.80 -17.54
CA GLN A 205 2.72 24.13 -16.95
C GLN A 205 3.96 24.53 -16.16
N GLY A 206 4.57 23.61 -15.41
CA GLY A 206 5.81 23.86 -14.67
C GLY A 206 6.98 24.19 -15.58
N VAL A 207 7.09 23.50 -16.72
CA VAL A 207 8.11 23.79 -17.74
C VAL A 207 7.89 25.18 -18.36
N ILE A 208 6.64 25.51 -18.72
CA ILE A 208 6.27 26.82 -19.26
C ILE A 208 6.58 27.94 -18.26
N ASP A 209 6.28 27.73 -16.98
CA ASP A 209 6.57 28.72 -15.93
C ASP A 209 8.07 28.97 -15.80
N ALA A 210 8.90 27.92 -15.83
CA ALA A 210 10.35 28.06 -15.77
C ALA A 210 10.92 28.85 -16.97
N CYS A 211 10.41 28.62 -18.19
CA CYS A 211 10.79 29.41 -19.36
C CYS A 211 10.38 30.88 -19.20
N ARG A 212 9.16 31.12 -18.71
CA ARG A 212 8.64 32.48 -18.46
C ARG A 212 9.49 33.22 -17.43
N ASP A 213 9.84 32.57 -16.32
CA ASP A 213 10.64 33.15 -15.25
C ASP A 213 12.06 33.50 -15.71
N ALA A 214 12.62 32.72 -16.63
CA ALA A 214 13.94 32.96 -17.23
C ALA A 214 13.90 33.97 -18.39
N GLY A 215 12.72 34.45 -18.81
CA GLY A 215 12.58 35.38 -19.92
C GLY A 215 12.95 34.78 -21.28
N ILE A 216 12.79 33.47 -21.47
CA ILE A 216 13.04 32.77 -22.74
C ILE A 216 11.74 32.33 -23.41
N GLU A 217 11.84 31.96 -24.69
CA GLU A 217 10.71 31.44 -25.45
C GLU A 217 10.05 30.22 -24.77
N PRO A 218 8.72 30.04 -24.92
CA PRO A 218 8.03 28.83 -24.48
C PRO A 218 8.71 27.54 -25.00
N PRO A 219 8.59 26.41 -24.28
CA PRO A 219 9.22 25.18 -24.71
C PRO A 219 8.64 24.70 -26.05
N LEU A 220 9.49 24.08 -26.87
CA LEU A 220 9.02 23.29 -28.00
C LEU A 220 8.41 21.99 -27.46
N THR A 221 7.08 21.87 -27.49
CA THR A 221 6.39 20.64 -27.09
C THR A 221 6.47 19.59 -28.21
N ILE A 222 6.98 18.40 -27.87
CA ILE A 222 7.08 17.24 -28.75
C ILE A 222 6.24 16.12 -28.15
N VAL A 223 5.23 15.67 -28.90
CA VAL A 223 4.43 14.49 -28.51
C VAL A 223 5.11 13.25 -29.06
N ALA A 224 5.40 12.29 -28.18
CA ALA A 224 6.01 11.03 -28.55
C ALA A 224 5.20 9.85 -27.95
N PRO A 225 5.23 8.66 -28.57
CA PRO A 225 4.63 7.45 -28.00
C PRO A 225 5.49 6.94 -26.84
N ILE A 226 5.57 7.72 -25.77
CA ILE A 226 6.27 7.39 -24.54
C ILE A 226 5.25 6.76 -23.60
N GLY A 227 5.36 5.45 -23.38
CA GLY A 227 4.42 4.67 -22.59
C GLY A 227 4.91 3.23 -22.47
N ALA A 228 4.34 2.44 -21.56
CA ALA A 228 4.83 1.11 -21.20
C ALA A 228 5.02 0.15 -22.39
N GLU A 229 4.29 0.34 -23.49
CA GLU A 229 4.38 -0.45 -24.73
C GLU A 229 5.67 -0.17 -25.52
N ALA A 230 6.22 1.05 -25.43
CA ALA A 230 7.41 1.46 -26.20
C ALA A 230 8.74 0.96 -25.62
N LEU A 231 8.73 0.34 -24.42
CA LEU A 231 9.90 -0.28 -23.80
C LEU A 231 9.89 -1.81 -23.90
N THR A 232 8.84 -2.38 -24.51
CA THR A 232 8.69 -3.83 -24.73
C THR A 232 8.89 -4.26 -26.19
N SER A 233 9.20 -3.32 -27.08
CA SER A 233 9.56 -3.56 -28.48
C SER A 233 11.05 -3.43 -28.73
#